data_AF-A0A9D6TKU2-F1
#
_entry.id   AF-A0A9D6TKU2-F1
#
_cell.length_a   1.000
_cell.length_b   1.000
_cell.length_c   1.000
_cell.angle_alpha   90.00
_cell.angle_beta   90.00
_cell.angle_gamma   90.00
#
_symmetry.space_group_name_H-M   'P 1'
#
loop_
_entity.id
_entity.type
_entity.pdbx_description
1 polymer ?
#
loop_
_entity_poly.entity_id
_entity_poly.type
_entity_poly.pdbx_seq_one_letter_code
_entity_poly.pdbx_strand_id
1 'polypeptide(L)'
;MPLLFNDGRPVPESLLALTFTELRHHFGAASWETQTLRGEWQYEGVVYQDNLARFFVDVPDRPEHREYFRQFKETLKARFQQLDIWITSHPIDVI
;
A
#
# COMPACT_ATOMS: atom_id res chain seq x y z
N MET A 1 -0.32 -2.28 -2.57
CA MET A 1 0.31 -3.24 -1.63
C MET A 1 0.99 -4.31 -2.45
N PRO A 2 2.29 -4.58 -2.19
CA PRO A 2 3.04 -5.60 -2.90
C PRO A 2 2.54 -6.99 -2.56
N LEU A 3 2.45 -7.84 -3.59
CA LEU A 3 2.18 -9.28 -3.48
C LEU A 3 3.46 -10.11 -3.58
N LEU A 4 4.57 -9.48 -3.99
CA LEU A 4 5.92 -10.04 -3.98
C LEU A 4 6.85 -9.11 -3.21
N PHE A 5 7.78 -9.69 -2.45
CA PHE A 5 8.94 -8.98 -1.94
C PHE A 5 9.85 -8.57 -3.12
N ASN A 6 10.75 -7.60 -2.91
CA ASN A 6 11.69 -7.19 -3.96
C ASN A 6 12.67 -8.29 -4.41
N ASP A 7 12.78 -9.39 -3.67
CA ASP A 7 13.52 -10.60 -4.06
C ASP A 7 12.67 -11.63 -4.82
N GLY A 8 11.40 -11.31 -5.09
CA GLY A 8 10.45 -12.15 -5.83
C GLY A 8 9.71 -13.20 -5.00
N ARG A 9 10.00 -13.34 -3.69
CA ARG A 9 9.23 -14.24 -2.83
C ARG A 9 7.80 -13.70 -2.64
N PRO A 10 6.77 -14.57 -2.52
CA PRO A 10 5.41 -14.12 -2.26
C PRO A 10 5.29 -13.48 -0.88
N VAL A 11 4.53 -12.39 -0.80
CA VAL A 11 4.15 -11.74 0.44
C VAL A 11 3.10 -12.60 1.16
N PRO A 12 3.29 -12.96 2.45
CA PRO A 12 2.28 -13.69 3.21
C PRO A 12 0.98 -12.89 3.33
N GLU A 13 -0.15 -13.58 3.14
CA GLU A 13 -1.48 -12.98 3.26
C GLU A 13 -1.72 -12.34 4.63
N SER A 14 -1.11 -12.89 5.69
CA SER A 14 -1.19 -12.33 7.04
C SER A 14 -0.63 -10.90 7.13
N LEU A 15 0.37 -10.53 6.34
CA LEU A 15 0.89 -9.16 6.30
C LEU A 15 -0.08 -8.20 5.62
N LEU A 16 -0.77 -8.66 4.57
CA LEU A 16 -1.82 -7.91 3.91
C LEU A 16 -3.02 -7.72 4.85
N ALA A 17 -3.47 -8.78 5.50
CA ALA A 17 -4.57 -8.76 6.46
C ALA A 17 -4.27 -7.87 7.67
N LEU A 18 -3.04 -7.91 8.19
CA LEU A 18 -2.57 -7.01 9.25
C LEU A 18 -2.65 -5.55 8.80
N THR A 19 -2.11 -5.24 7.61
CA THR A 19 -2.12 -3.90 7.03
C THR A 19 -3.53 -3.37 6.82
N PHE A 20 -4.42 -4.23 6.31
CA PHE A 20 -5.83 -3.89 6.11
C PHE A 20 -6.54 -3.63 7.44
N THR A 21 -6.27 -4.45 8.45
CA THR A 21 -6.85 -4.29 9.80
C THR A 21 -6.39 -3.00 10.46
N GLU A 22 -5.12 -2.63 10.31
CA GLU A 22 -4.56 -1.38 10.85
C GLU A 22 -5.26 -0.15 10.23
N LEU A 23 -5.39 -0.12 8.89
CA LEU A 23 -6.10 0.95 8.19
C LEU A 23 -7.57 1.04 8.63
N ARG A 24 -8.28 -0.09 8.65
CA ARG A 24 -9.68 -0.16 9.08
C ARG A 24 -9.84 0.28 10.54
N HIS A 25 -8.91 -0.09 11.42
CA HIS A 25 -8.96 0.31 12.83
C HIS A 25 -8.74 1.81 12.99
N HIS A 26 -7.79 2.39 12.26
CA HIS A 26 -7.46 3.81 12.37
C HIS A 26 -8.53 4.72 11.76
N PHE A 27 -9.03 4.39 10.57
CA PHE A 27 -9.96 5.24 9.82
C PHE A 27 -11.43 4.84 9.94
N GLY A 28 -11.73 3.71 10.57
CA GLY A 28 -13.09 3.16 10.68
C GLY A 28 -13.57 2.42 9.44
N ALA A 29 -12.88 2.56 8.30
CA ALA A 29 -13.18 1.86 7.05
C ALA A 29 -11.89 1.63 6.24
N ALA A 30 -11.89 0.56 5.45
CA ALA A 30 -10.90 0.28 4.42
C ALA A 30 -11.52 -0.66 3.39
N SER A 31 -11.11 -0.53 2.13
CA SER A 31 -11.53 -1.40 1.02
C SER A 31 -10.30 -1.89 0.27
N TRP A 32 -10.41 -2.99 -0.46
CA TRP A 32 -9.34 -3.50 -1.30
C TRP A 32 -9.87 -4.09 -2.61
N GLU A 33 -9.07 -4.03 -3.66
CA GLU A 33 -9.33 -4.73 -4.91
C GLU A 33 -8.82 -6.17 -4.81
N THR A 34 -9.60 -7.13 -5.32
CA THR A 34 -9.21 -8.54 -5.42
C THR A 34 -8.43 -8.85 -6.69
N GLN A 35 -8.41 -7.92 -7.65
CA GLN A 35 -7.67 -8.06 -8.89
C GLN A 35 -6.17 -7.78 -8.66
N THR A 36 -5.32 -8.64 -9.20
CA THR A 36 -3.88 -8.41 -9.22
C THR A 36 -3.52 -7.49 -10.38
N LEU A 37 -3.00 -6.31 -10.05
CA LEU A 37 -2.34 -5.44 -11.02
C LEU A 37 -0.90 -5.96 -11.23
N ARG A 38 -0.54 -6.28 -12.48
CA ARG A 38 0.82 -6.71 -12.83
C ARG A 38 1.60 -5.53 -13.41
N GLY A 39 2.80 -5.32 -12.91
CA GLY A 39 3.72 -4.30 -13.36
C GLY A 39 5.16 -4.73 -13.19
N GLU A 40 6.05 -3.90 -13.69
CA GLU A 40 7.49 -4.01 -13.52
C GLU A 40 8.05 -2.59 -13.33
N TRP A 41 9.09 -2.46 -12.54
CA TRP A 41 9.81 -1.19 -12.42
C TRP A 41 11.31 -1.44 -12.37
N GLN A 42 12.08 -0.44 -12.81
CA GLN A 42 13.53 -0.52 -12.87
C GLN A 42 14.15 0.48 -11.89
N TYR A 43 15.13 0.01 -11.13
CA TYR A 43 15.90 0.84 -10.20
C TYR A 43 17.34 0.36 -10.16
N GLU A 44 18.29 1.31 -10.31
CA GLU A 44 19.72 1.03 -10.36
C GLU A 44 20.11 -0.10 -11.34
N GLY A 45 19.41 -0.20 -12.47
CA GLY A 45 19.66 -1.21 -13.49
C GLY A 45 19.00 -2.58 -13.23
N VAL A 46 18.37 -2.79 -12.07
CA VAL A 46 17.65 -4.02 -11.72
C VAL A 46 16.16 -3.85 -12.03
N VAL A 47 15.56 -4.86 -12.68
CA VAL A 47 14.12 -4.92 -12.94
C VAL A 47 13.45 -5.73 -11.84
N TYR A 48 12.43 -5.14 -11.22
CA TYR A 48 11.63 -5.73 -10.15
C TYR A 48 10.24 -6.06 -10.68
N GLN A 49 9.77 -7.27 -10.40
CA GLN A 49 8.39 -7.67 -10.65
C GLN A 49 7.47 -7.04 -9.60
N ASP A 50 6.39 -6.42 -10.04
CA ASP A 50 5.48 -5.67 -9.19
C ASP A 50 4.03 -6.15 -9.38
N ASN A 51 3.69 -7.19 -8.63
CA ASN A 51 2.30 -7.64 -8.51
C ASN A 51 1.67 -6.92 -7.32
N LEU A 52 0.56 -6.22 -7.55
CA LEU A 52 -0.05 -5.33 -6.58
C LEU A 52 -1.51 -5.69 -6.31
N ALA A 53 -1.91 -5.57 -5.04
CA ALA A 53 -3.29 -5.33 -4.64
C ALA A 53 -3.46 -3.86 -4.25
N ARG A 54 -4.58 -3.22 -4.59
CA ARG A 54 -4.86 -1.82 -4.20
C ARG A 54 -5.74 -1.76 -2.97
N PHE A 55 -5.31 -0.95 -2.01
CA PHE A 55 -6.05 -0.67 -0.78
C PHE A 55 -6.53 0.77 -0.85
N PHE A 56 -7.76 1.00 -0.40
CA PHE A 56 -8.44 2.28 -0.43
C PHE A 56 -8.93 2.64 0.96
N VAL A 57 -8.83 3.92 1.28
CA VAL A 57 -9.38 4.56 2.47
C VAL A 57 -9.91 5.92 2.05
N ASP A 58 -11.22 6.11 2.18
CA ASP A 58 -11.87 7.38 1.91
C ASP A 58 -12.03 8.12 3.22
N VAL A 59 -11.34 9.26 3.36
CA VAL A 59 -11.22 9.99 4.62
C VAL A 59 -11.33 11.50 4.37
N PRO A 60 -11.82 12.29 5.34
CA PRO A 60 -11.81 13.75 5.22
C PRO A 60 -10.42 14.30 4.88
N ASP A 61 -10.31 15.32 4.03
CA ASP A 61 -9.02 15.94 3.74
C ASP A 61 -8.53 16.76 4.94
N ARG A 62 -7.66 16.15 5.74
CA ARG A 62 -7.08 16.78 6.93
C ARG A 62 -5.57 16.58 6.95
N PRO A 63 -4.80 17.57 7.46
CA PRO A 63 -3.34 17.45 7.55
C PRO A 63 -2.88 16.21 8.33
N GLU A 64 -3.60 15.81 9.38
CA GLU A 64 -3.24 14.63 10.18
C GLU A 64 -3.26 13.32 9.37
N HIS A 65 -4.17 13.16 8.42
CA HIS A 65 -4.24 11.95 7.60
C HIS A 65 -3.06 11.86 6.63
N ARG A 66 -2.66 13.01 6.07
CA ARG A 66 -1.48 13.08 5.19
C ARG A 66 -0.21 12.71 5.96
N GLU A 67 -0.10 13.19 7.19
CA GLU A 67 1.03 12.86 8.06
C GLU A 67 1.05 11.38 8.46
N TYR A 68 -0.11 10.81 8.81
CA TYR A 68 -0.25 9.38 9.02
C TYR A 68 0.29 8.58 7.83
N PHE A 69 -0.13 8.89 6.60
CA PHE A 69 0.32 8.12 5.43
C PHE A 69 1.82 8.28 5.11
N ARG A 70 2.44 9.41 5.44
CA ARG A 70 3.90 9.57 5.32
C ARG A 70 4.63 8.62 6.25
N GLN A 71 4.20 8.53 7.51
CA GLN A 71 4.81 7.65 8.50
C GLN A 71 4.50 6.18 8.19
N PHE A 72 3.25 5.90 7.82
CA PHE A 72 2.80 4.56 7.45
C PHE A 72 3.56 4.01 6.25
N LYS A 73 3.89 4.86 5.25
CA LYS A 73 4.73 4.45 4.12
C LYS A 73 6.07 3.82 4.57
N GLU A 74 6.73 4.39 5.57
CA GLU A 74 7.98 3.83 6.09
C GLU A 74 7.75 2.49 6.83
N THR A 75 6.66 2.38 7.60
CA THR A 75 6.25 1.09 8.19
C THR A 75 6.01 0.04 7.12
N LEU A 76 5.33 0.39 6.03
CA LEU A 76 5.04 -0.52 4.93
C LEU A 76 6.32 -0.96 4.22
N LYS A 77 7.25 -0.04 3.93
CA LYS A 77 8.54 -0.37 3.28
C LYS A 77 9.31 -1.42 4.09
N ALA A 78 9.39 -1.23 5.41
CA ALA A 78 10.01 -2.21 6.30
C ALA A 78 9.24 -3.55 6.35
N ARG A 79 7.92 -3.50 6.55
CA ARG A 79 7.04 -4.68 6.65
C ARG A 79 7.09 -5.55 5.39
N PHE A 80 7.09 -4.93 4.22
CA PHE A 80 7.04 -5.60 2.93
C PHE A 80 8.39 -5.66 2.22
N GLN A 81 9.48 -5.32 2.91
CA GLN A 81 10.86 -5.36 2.37
C GLN A 81 10.97 -4.74 0.97
N GLN A 82 10.33 -3.58 0.79
CA GLN A 82 10.33 -2.85 -0.46
C GLN A 82 11.32 -1.69 -0.39
N LEU A 83 12.01 -1.42 -1.49
CA LEU A 83 12.82 -0.22 -1.66
C LEU A 83 11.95 1.05 -1.60
N ASP A 84 10.76 1.02 -2.21
CA ASP A 84 9.75 2.06 -2.05
C ASP A 84 8.32 1.51 -2.18
N ILE A 85 7.35 2.24 -1.64
CA ILE A 85 5.93 1.97 -1.79
C ILE A 85 5.20 3.25 -2.17
N TRP A 86 4.41 3.19 -3.23
CA TRP A 86 3.61 4.32 -3.66
C TRP A 86 2.28 4.39 -2.89
N ILE A 87 2.01 5.56 -2.34
CA ILE A 87 0.73 5.95 -1.76
C ILE A 87 0.33 7.23 -2.48
N THR A 88 -0.88 7.23 -3.04
CA THR A 88 -1.43 8.41 -3.71
C THR A 88 -2.67 8.88 -2.97
N SER A 89 -2.88 10.19 -2.97
CA SER A 89 -4.05 10.83 -2.38
C SER A 89 -4.58 11.84 -3.39
N HIS A 90 -5.88 11.85 -3.63
CA HIS A 90 -6.55 12.80 -4.49
C HIS A 90 -7.90 13.17 -3.86
N PRO A 91 -8.37 14.42 -4.02
CA PRO A 91 -9.74 14.76 -3.63
C PRO A 91 -10.73 13.91 -4.43
N ILE A 92 -11.75 13.41 -3.74
CA ILE A 92 -12.91 12.77 -4.36
C ILE A 92 -14.14 13.63 -4.08
N ASP A 93 -15.01 13.78 -5.07
CA ASP A 93 -16.29 14.43 -4.90
C ASP A 93 -17.29 13.41 -4.34
N VAL A 94 -17.96 13.77 -3.25
CA VAL A 94 -18.92 12.90 -2.53
C VAL A 94 -20.28 13.57 -2.58
N ILE A 95 -21.28 12.84 -3.10
CA ILE A 95 -22.66 13.30 -3.28
C ILE A 95 -23.53 12.79 -2.13
#